data_AF-A0A2D8UDY0-F1
#
_entry.id   AF-A0A2D8UDY0-F1
#
_cell.length_a   1.000
_cell.length_b   1.000
_cell.length_c   1.000
_cell.angle_alpha   90.00
_cell.angle_beta   90.00
_cell.angle_gamma   90.00
#
_symmetry.space_group_name_H-M   'P 1'
#
loop_
_entity.id
_entity.type
_entity.pdbx_description
1 polymer ?
#
loop_
_entity_poly.entity_id
_entity_poly.type
_entity_poly.pdbx_seq_one_letter_code
_entity_poly.pdbx_strand_id
1 'polypeptide(L)'
;MILNRISVTEKNIIWNGTVSLEYGLDYVKPWRIPYSEQDLYSPTSESPLSKPAEMPSGIRLRFSSNTKLLGLEFERLLEAASFDLYINDILHSIAKCSAGQTKVLFCDLPDEMAIFEIWLPHSTPVCLRAITVSENAGIFRSDDNRPRWVTYGSSISHCRSANSPSYTWPGIVARAKNFNLTSLGFGGQCHADPMIARLIRDRPADFISAKIGINVYGASSLTIRTFRPAIIGTIATIRDGHPNTPFVLCSPIWGHHRETEKNSAGMTLIDMRVEILEAVKAFQNRGDKNIHYVDGLKLFDESLSQHLPDNLHPNSEGYKIMADRFLHEVFEVKNIVI
;
A
#
# COMPACT_ATOMS: atom_id res chain seq x y z
N MET A 1 -10.03 3.99 -35.85
CA MET A 1 -8.79 3.20 -35.71
C MET A 1 -9.20 1.83 -35.24
N ILE A 2 -8.74 0.77 -35.92
CA ILE A 2 -8.89 -0.58 -35.41
C ILE A 2 -7.96 -0.69 -34.19
N LEU A 3 -8.46 -1.24 -33.10
CA LEU A 3 -7.69 -1.43 -31.88
C LEU A 3 -7.63 -2.93 -31.57
N ASN A 4 -6.48 -3.39 -31.10
CA ASN A 4 -6.29 -4.76 -30.67
C ASN A 4 -6.71 -4.87 -29.19
N ARG A 5 -7.76 -5.64 -28.91
CA ARG A 5 -8.32 -5.84 -27.57
C ARG A 5 -7.78 -7.13 -26.98
N ILE A 6 -6.98 -7.01 -25.92
CA ILE A 6 -6.26 -8.10 -25.27
C ILE A 6 -6.92 -8.43 -23.93
N SER A 7 -7.08 -9.73 -23.66
CA SER A 7 -7.61 -10.20 -22.37
C SER A 7 -6.66 -9.84 -21.24
N VAL A 8 -7.22 -9.43 -20.10
CA VAL A 8 -6.45 -9.16 -18.87
C VAL A 8 -5.88 -10.42 -18.21
N THR A 9 -6.33 -11.60 -18.66
CA THR A 9 -5.78 -12.91 -18.27
C THR A 9 -4.51 -13.29 -19.05
N GLU A 10 -4.07 -12.43 -19.97
CA GLU A 10 -2.82 -12.61 -20.70
C GLU A 10 -1.62 -12.72 -19.75
N LYS A 11 -0.80 -13.76 -19.91
CA LYS A 11 0.32 -14.10 -19.03
C LYS A 11 1.46 -13.09 -19.09
N ASN A 12 1.49 -12.29 -20.16
CA ASN A 12 2.45 -11.21 -20.33
C ASN A 12 2.14 -9.96 -19.47
N ILE A 13 0.94 -9.86 -18.90
CA ILE A 13 0.56 -8.76 -18.00
C ILE A 13 0.95 -9.14 -16.57
N ILE A 14 1.82 -8.35 -15.95
CA ILE A 14 2.24 -8.56 -14.56
C ILE A 14 1.43 -7.67 -13.62
N TRP A 15 0.83 -8.27 -12.60
CA TRP A 15 0.05 -7.60 -11.57
C TRP A 15 0.90 -7.34 -10.32
N ASN A 16 1.77 -6.34 -10.39
CA ASN A 16 2.64 -6.03 -9.26
C ASN A 16 1.86 -5.44 -8.08
N GLY A 17 2.29 -5.75 -6.86
CA GLY A 17 1.65 -5.32 -5.62
C GLY A 17 0.38 -6.09 -5.24
N THR A 18 -0.11 -6.99 -6.09
CA THR A 18 -1.23 -7.86 -5.75
C THR A 18 -0.80 -9.01 -4.83
N VAL A 19 -1.74 -9.48 -4.01
CA VAL A 19 -1.60 -10.72 -3.23
C VAL A 19 -2.26 -11.88 -3.96
N SER A 20 -3.46 -11.65 -4.49
CA SER A 20 -4.17 -12.63 -5.32
C SER A 20 -5.00 -11.94 -6.39
N LEU A 21 -5.55 -12.72 -7.31
CA LEU A 21 -6.45 -12.25 -8.36
C LEU A 21 -7.76 -13.04 -8.26
N GLU A 22 -8.88 -12.32 -8.30
CA GLU A 22 -10.21 -12.87 -8.50
C GLU A 22 -10.49 -12.90 -10.01
N TYR A 23 -10.85 -14.06 -10.53
CA TYR A 23 -11.23 -14.25 -11.92
C TYR A 23 -12.75 -14.34 -12.01
N GLY A 24 -13.37 -13.26 -12.47
CA GLY A 24 -14.80 -13.24 -12.81
C GLY A 24 -15.07 -13.83 -14.20
N LEU A 25 -16.32 -13.77 -14.65
CA LEU A 25 -16.72 -14.29 -15.97
C LEU A 25 -16.01 -13.56 -17.11
N ASP A 26 -15.85 -12.24 -16.99
CA ASP A 26 -15.29 -11.36 -18.02
C ASP A 26 -14.38 -10.26 -17.45
N TYR A 27 -13.93 -10.42 -16.19
CA TYR A 27 -13.04 -9.49 -15.53
C TYR A 27 -11.99 -10.20 -14.66
N VAL A 28 -10.91 -9.48 -14.37
CA VAL A 28 -9.93 -9.81 -13.33
C VAL A 28 -9.92 -8.67 -12.32
N LYS A 29 -10.05 -9.01 -11.03
CA LYS A 29 -10.01 -8.06 -9.92
C LYS A 29 -8.82 -8.37 -9.02
N PRO A 30 -7.92 -7.40 -8.78
CA PRO A 30 -6.79 -7.62 -7.90
C PRO A 30 -7.18 -7.47 -6.42
N TRP A 31 -6.56 -8.27 -5.58
CA TRP A 31 -6.79 -8.27 -4.13
C TRP A 31 -5.48 -8.15 -3.36
N ARG A 32 -5.51 -7.40 -2.26
CA ARG A 32 -4.37 -7.21 -1.35
C ARG A 32 -4.37 -8.21 -0.18
N ILE A 33 -5.22 -9.24 -0.27
CA ILE A 33 -5.27 -10.45 0.57
C ILE A 33 -5.56 -11.66 -0.35
N PRO A 34 -5.43 -12.91 0.13
CA PRO A 34 -5.91 -14.09 -0.59
C PRO A 34 -7.44 -14.08 -0.73
N TYR A 35 -7.94 -13.89 -1.96
CA TYR A 35 -9.37 -13.78 -2.26
C TYR A 35 -10.16 -15.03 -1.86
N SER A 36 -9.58 -16.21 -2.06
CA SER A 36 -10.21 -17.50 -1.73
C SER A 36 -10.30 -17.78 -0.24
N GLU A 37 -9.62 -16.99 0.60
CA GLU A 37 -9.55 -17.16 2.06
C GLU A 37 -10.02 -15.89 2.79
N GLN A 38 -10.85 -15.06 2.15
CA GLN A 38 -11.31 -13.79 2.71
C GLN A 38 -11.91 -13.92 4.11
N ASP A 39 -12.57 -15.04 4.40
CA ASP A 39 -13.14 -15.35 5.71
C ASP A 39 -12.08 -15.43 6.82
N LEU A 40 -10.85 -15.84 6.51
CA LEU A 40 -9.74 -15.84 7.47
C LEU A 40 -9.22 -14.43 7.78
N TYR A 41 -9.36 -13.51 6.83
CA TYR A 41 -8.92 -12.11 6.96
C TYR A 41 -10.03 -11.17 7.41
N SER A 42 -11.29 -11.58 7.26
CA SER A 42 -12.48 -10.79 7.62
C SER A 42 -13.57 -11.69 8.19
N PRO A 43 -13.30 -12.32 9.35
CA PRO A 43 -14.16 -13.37 9.90
C PRO A 43 -15.52 -12.85 10.41
N THR A 44 -15.64 -11.54 10.65
CA THR A 44 -16.83 -10.92 11.25
C THR A 44 -17.10 -9.55 10.64
N SER A 45 -18.33 -9.04 10.80
CA SER A 45 -18.68 -7.65 10.44
C SER A 45 -17.82 -6.60 11.17
N GLU A 46 -17.35 -6.93 12.38
CA GLU A 46 -16.44 -6.11 13.19
C GLU A 46 -14.98 -6.12 12.71
N SER A 47 -14.63 -7.00 11.77
CA SER A 47 -13.30 -7.10 11.14
C SER A 47 -13.43 -7.04 9.61
N PRO A 48 -13.90 -5.92 9.04
CA PRO A 48 -14.24 -5.83 7.62
C PRO A 48 -13.02 -5.56 6.71
N LEU A 49 -11.87 -6.21 6.97
CA LEU A 49 -10.59 -5.95 6.29
C LEU A 49 -10.64 -6.20 4.76
N SER A 50 -11.49 -7.11 4.29
CA SER A 50 -11.66 -7.44 2.87
C SER A 50 -12.15 -6.23 2.07
N LYS A 51 -12.99 -5.39 2.66
CA LYS A 51 -13.56 -4.20 2.01
C LYS A 51 -12.50 -3.17 1.58
N PRO A 52 -11.53 -2.75 2.43
CA PRO A 52 -10.40 -1.97 1.94
C PRO A 52 -9.41 -2.81 1.13
N ALA A 53 -9.33 -4.14 1.30
CA ALA A 53 -8.36 -4.98 0.60
C ALA A 53 -8.67 -5.21 -0.90
N GLU A 54 -9.92 -5.06 -1.32
CA GLU A 54 -10.29 -5.04 -2.75
C GLU A 54 -9.91 -3.74 -3.48
N MET A 55 -9.56 -2.67 -2.76
CA MET A 55 -9.10 -1.42 -3.38
C MET A 55 -7.62 -1.58 -3.78
N PRO A 56 -7.24 -1.34 -5.06
CA PRO A 56 -5.91 -1.67 -5.56
C PRO A 56 -4.80 -0.65 -5.19
N SER A 57 -4.75 -0.20 -3.93
CA SER A 57 -3.70 0.67 -3.43
C SER A 57 -2.31 0.05 -3.61
N GLY A 58 -1.43 0.72 -4.38
CA GLY A 58 -0.09 0.26 -4.72
C GLY A 58 -0.02 -0.84 -5.79
N ILE A 59 -1.16 -1.27 -6.33
CA ILE A 59 -1.21 -2.28 -7.40
C ILE A 59 -1.01 -1.60 -8.75
N ARG A 60 -0.23 -2.26 -9.60
CA ARG A 60 0.08 -1.78 -10.95
C ARG A 60 0.17 -2.91 -11.95
N LEU A 61 -0.29 -2.63 -13.17
CA LEU A 61 -0.07 -3.48 -14.33
C LEU A 61 1.30 -3.14 -14.92
N ARG A 62 2.10 -4.14 -15.29
CA ARG A 62 3.40 -3.95 -15.96
C ARG A 62 3.53 -4.86 -17.17
N PHE A 63 3.95 -4.30 -18.30
CA PHE A 63 4.25 -5.02 -19.54
C PHE A 63 5.06 -4.13 -20.49
N SER A 64 5.68 -4.72 -21.51
CA SER A 64 6.28 -3.99 -22.63
C SER A 64 5.32 -3.93 -23.81
N SER A 65 5.33 -2.82 -24.54
CA SER A 65 4.54 -2.65 -25.76
C SER A 65 5.17 -1.60 -26.68
N ASN A 66 4.83 -1.64 -27.97
CA ASN A 66 5.12 -0.61 -28.98
C ASN A 66 3.87 0.19 -29.34
N THR A 67 2.94 0.32 -28.39
CA THR A 67 1.63 0.91 -28.64
C THR A 67 1.65 2.43 -28.57
N LYS A 68 0.95 3.08 -29.52
CA LYS A 68 0.74 4.55 -29.55
C LYS A 68 -0.49 4.99 -28.77
N LEU A 69 -1.35 4.04 -28.44
CA LEU A 69 -2.60 4.26 -27.74
C LEU A 69 -2.86 3.05 -26.84
N LEU A 70 -3.14 3.33 -25.57
CA LEU A 70 -3.38 2.32 -24.56
C LEU A 70 -4.71 2.61 -23.86
N GLY A 71 -5.63 1.67 -23.91
CA GLY A 71 -6.91 1.73 -23.20
C GLY A 71 -6.98 0.67 -22.11
N LEU A 72 -7.64 0.98 -21.01
CA LEU A 72 -8.13 -0.02 -20.06
C LEU A 72 -9.65 -0.01 -20.08
N GLU A 73 -10.25 -1.19 -20.21
CA GLU A 73 -11.67 -1.42 -20.02
C GLU A 73 -11.90 -2.04 -18.64
N PHE A 74 -12.92 -1.57 -17.93
CA PHE A 74 -13.25 -2.02 -16.58
C PHE A 74 -14.75 -1.96 -16.32
N GLU A 75 -15.19 -2.67 -15.29
CA GLU A 75 -16.55 -2.49 -14.77
C GLU A 75 -16.80 -1.06 -14.31
N ARG A 76 -18.07 -0.65 -14.33
CA ARG A 76 -18.51 0.69 -13.96
C ARG A 76 -17.89 1.12 -12.62
N LEU A 77 -17.08 2.18 -12.65
CA LEU A 77 -16.49 2.73 -11.43
C LEU A 77 -17.59 3.24 -10.49
N LEU A 78 -17.51 2.83 -9.22
CA LEU A 78 -18.46 3.27 -8.19
C LEU A 78 -18.20 4.71 -7.75
N GLU A 79 -16.93 5.12 -7.74
CA GLU A 79 -16.49 6.47 -7.36
C GLU A 79 -15.60 7.06 -8.46
N ALA A 80 -15.43 8.39 -8.45
CA ALA A 80 -14.42 9.02 -9.28
C ALA A 80 -13.02 8.50 -8.89
N ALA A 81 -12.16 8.29 -9.88
CA ALA A 81 -10.87 7.66 -9.70
C ALA A 81 -9.83 8.24 -10.66
N SER A 82 -8.58 7.81 -10.53
CA SER A 82 -7.55 8.10 -11.53
C SER A 82 -6.63 6.91 -11.72
N PHE A 83 -5.98 6.89 -12.88
CA PHE A 83 -4.94 5.93 -13.25
C PHE A 83 -3.68 6.72 -13.61
N ASP A 84 -2.54 6.32 -13.07
CA ASP A 84 -1.26 6.95 -13.39
C ASP A 84 -0.49 6.05 -14.36
N LEU A 85 -0.14 6.57 -15.52
CA LEU A 85 0.66 5.87 -16.51
C LEU A 85 2.13 6.32 -16.41
N TYR A 86 3.00 5.34 -16.21
CA TYR A 86 4.44 5.46 -16.31
C TYR A 86 4.95 4.75 -17.56
N ILE A 87 5.91 5.36 -18.25
CA ILE A 87 6.62 4.78 -19.37
C ILE A 87 8.11 4.86 -19.08
N ASN A 88 8.80 3.72 -19.05
CA ASN A 88 10.21 3.61 -18.67
C ASN A 88 10.50 4.34 -17.33
N ASP A 89 9.64 4.09 -16.34
CA ASP A 89 9.68 4.65 -14.98
C ASP A 89 9.51 6.18 -14.88
N ILE A 90 9.14 6.85 -15.98
CA ILE A 90 8.81 8.28 -16.02
C ILE A 90 7.29 8.45 -16.08
N LEU A 91 6.73 9.32 -15.23
CA LEU A 91 5.30 9.65 -15.27
C LEU A 91 4.96 10.29 -16.61
N HIS A 92 4.11 9.64 -17.39
CA HIS A 92 3.61 10.17 -18.65
C HIS A 92 2.34 11.00 -18.44
N SER A 93 1.35 10.43 -17.73
CA SER A 93 0.05 11.08 -17.59
C SER A 93 -0.76 10.53 -16.41
N ILE A 94 -1.62 11.38 -15.85
CA ILE A 94 -2.64 11.01 -14.87
C ILE A 94 -4.00 11.12 -15.55
N ALA A 95 -4.71 10.01 -15.72
CA ALA A 95 -6.02 9.98 -16.35
C ALA A 95 -7.12 9.91 -15.30
N LYS A 96 -7.91 10.98 -15.17
CA LYS A 96 -9.06 11.04 -14.26
C LYS A 96 -10.29 10.40 -14.90
N CYS A 97 -11.03 9.65 -14.11
CA CYS A 97 -12.28 8.99 -14.50
C CYS A 97 -13.40 9.42 -13.57
N SER A 98 -14.58 9.69 -14.14
CA SER A 98 -15.78 9.97 -13.34
C SER A 98 -16.40 8.68 -12.82
N ALA A 99 -17.19 8.78 -11.74
CA ALA A 99 -18.07 7.69 -11.35
C ALA A 99 -18.97 7.31 -12.52
N GLY A 100 -19.17 6.01 -12.74
CA GLY A 100 -19.94 5.50 -13.85
C GLY A 100 -19.14 5.22 -15.14
N GLN A 101 -17.89 5.66 -15.23
CA GLN A 101 -17.03 5.41 -16.39
C GLN A 101 -16.60 3.93 -16.44
N THR A 102 -16.37 3.40 -17.64
CA THR A 102 -16.03 1.98 -17.90
C THR A 102 -14.76 1.79 -18.72
N LYS A 103 -14.12 2.89 -19.12
CA LYS A 103 -12.85 2.85 -19.85
C LYS A 103 -12.00 4.08 -19.58
N VAL A 104 -10.69 3.94 -19.67
CA VAL A 104 -9.73 5.04 -19.70
C VAL A 104 -8.80 4.87 -20.90
N LEU A 105 -8.36 5.99 -21.49
CA LEU A 105 -7.51 6.00 -22.67
C LEU A 105 -6.29 6.88 -22.43
N PHE A 106 -5.13 6.38 -22.82
CA PHE A 106 -3.88 7.10 -22.90
C PHE A 106 -3.47 7.22 -24.36
N CYS A 107 -3.24 8.45 -24.81
CA CYS A 107 -2.85 8.79 -26.18
C CYS A 107 -1.44 9.35 -26.20
N ASP A 108 -0.94 9.66 -27.39
CA ASP A 108 0.36 10.31 -27.61
C ASP A 108 1.55 9.54 -27.01
N LEU A 109 1.43 8.20 -27.00
CA LEU A 109 2.44 7.29 -26.49
C LEU A 109 3.60 7.16 -27.50
N PRO A 110 4.83 6.90 -27.04
CA PRO A 110 6.00 6.81 -27.90
C PRO A 110 5.87 5.71 -28.96
N ASP A 111 6.38 5.97 -30.17
CA ASP A 111 6.40 5.04 -31.30
C ASP A 111 7.62 4.10 -31.24
N GLU A 112 7.84 3.48 -30.08
CA GLU A 112 8.93 2.54 -29.85
C GLU A 112 8.57 1.54 -28.75
N MET A 113 9.37 0.47 -28.62
CA MET A 113 9.18 -0.50 -27.56
C MET A 113 9.52 0.14 -26.21
N ALA A 114 8.55 0.18 -25.30
CA ALA A 114 8.74 0.74 -23.96
C ALA A 114 8.09 -0.15 -22.89
N ILE A 115 8.50 0.05 -21.64
CA ILE A 115 7.87 -0.57 -20.48
C ILE A 115 6.77 0.35 -19.97
N PHE A 116 5.55 -0.19 -19.91
CA PHE A 116 4.37 0.48 -19.39
C PHE A 116 4.11 0.00 -17.96
N GLU A 117 3.91 0.94 -17.04
CA GLU A 117 3.43 0.65 -15.69
C GLU A 117 2.21 1.52 -15.37
N ILE A 118 1.08 0.89 -15.07
CA ILE A 118 -0.20 1.59 -14.85
C ILE A 118 -0.61 1.38 -13.41
N TRP A 119 -0.54 2.44 -12.60
CA TRP A 119 -1.00 2.40 -11.21
C TRP A 119 -2.53 2.49 -11.18
N LEU A 120 -3.14 1.50 -10.53
CA LEU A 120 -4.60 1.39 -10.43
C LEU A 120 -5.15 2.27 -9.30
N PRO A 121 -6.43 2.69 -9.38
CA PRO A 121 -7.10 3.48 -8.34
C PRO A 121 -6.86 2.98 -6.92
N HIS A 122 -6.30 3.81 -6.03
CA HIS A 122 -6.05 3.39 -4.65
C HIS A 122 -7.27 3.46 -3.74
N SER A 123 -8.35 4.13 -4.16
CA SER A 123 -9.50 4.48 -3.30
C SER A 123 -10.82 3.81 -3.67
N THR A 124 -10.87 3.07 -4.78
CA THR A 124 -12.09 2.39 -5.25
C THR A 124 -11.71 1.07 -5.93
N PRO A 125 -12.49 -0.02 -5.77
CA PRO A 125 -12.22 -1.29 -6.45
C PRO A 125 -12.27 -1.15 -7.97
N VAL A 126 -11.49 -1.98 -8.67
CA VAL A 126 -11.49 -2.04 -10.14
C VAL A 126 -11.51 -3.48 -10.61
N CYS A 127 -12.54 -3.83 -11.39
CA CYS A 127 -12.64 -5.09 -12.12
C CYS A 127 -12.22 -4.83 -13.58
N LEU A 128 -11.02 -5.24 -13.97
CA LEU A 128 -10.45 -4.98 -15.29
C LEU A 128 -10.95 -6.02 -16.29
N ARG A 129 -11.37 -5.61 -17.49
CA ARG A 129 -11.97 -6.47 -18.51
C ARG A 129 -11.05 -6.71 -19.71
N ALA A 130 -10.36 -5.67 -20.16
CA ALA A 130 -9.43 -5.75 -21.28
C ALA A 130 -8.39 -4.62 -21.24
N ILE A 131 -7.28 -4.86 -21.92
CA ILE A 131 -6.32 -3.85 -22.33
C ILE A 131 -6.44 -3.68 -23.84
N THR A 132 -6.53 -2.45 -24.30
CA THR A 132 -6.68 -2.13 -25.71
C THR A 132 -5.43 -1.41 -26.19
N VAL A 133 -4.78 -1.93 -27.24
CA VAL A 133 -3.56 -1.36 -27.83
C VAL A 133 -3.81 -1.02 -29.30
N SER A 134 -2.95 -0.21 -29.91
CA SER A 134 -2.94 0.02 -31.37
C SER A 134 -2.98 -1.29 -32.18
N GLU A 135 -3.58 -1.27 -33.38
CA GLU A 135 -3.82 -2.44 -34.24
C GLU A 135 -2.64 -3.41 -34.37
N ASN A 136 -1.43 -2.88 -34.61
CA ASN A 136 -0.21 -3.67 -34.83
C ASN A 136 0.68 -3.78 -33.58
N ALA A 137 0.17 -3.40 -32.41
CA ALA A 137 0.92 -3.47 -31.16
C ALA A 137 0.62 -4.77 -30.39
N GLY A 138 1.63 -5.24 -29.67
CA GLY A 138 1.56 -6.41 -28.80
C GLY A 138 1.83 -6.08 -27.33
N ILE A 139 1.49 -7.02 -26.45
CA ILE A 139 1.87 -6.99 -25.03
C ILE A 139 2.91 -8.08 -24.79
N PHE A 140 4.07 -7.68 -24.31
CA PHE A 140 5.20 -8.55 -24.01
C PHE A 140 5.49 -8.53 -22.51
N ARG A 141 5.93 -9.68 -21.98
CA ARG A 141 6.26 -9.80 -20.56
C ARG A 141 7.44 -8.89 -20.20
N SER A 142 7.30 -8.14 -19.12
CA SER A 142 8.37 -7.31 -18.55
C SER A 142 8.44 -7.50 -17.04
N ASP A 143 9.23 -8.47 -16.58
CA ASP A 143 9.41 -8.78 -15.15
C ASP A 143 9.91 -7.57 -14.34
N ASP A 144 9.55 -7.56 -13.06
CA ASP A 144 9.92 -6.50 -12.12
C ASP A 144 10.89 -7.04 -11.08
N ASN A 145 12.18 -6.80 -11.33
CA ASN A 145 13.29 -7.24 -10.48
C ASN A 145 13.70 -6.20 -9.42
N ARG A 146 12.91 -5.14 -9.24
CA ARG A 146 13.13 -4.15 -8.19
C ARG A 146 13.04 -4.80 -6.80
N PRO A 147 13.82 -4.35 -5.79
CA PRO A 147 13.72 -4.90 -4.44
C PRO A 147 12.30 -4.78 -3.90
N ARG A 148 11.81 -5.85 -3.27
CA ARG A 148 10.43 -6.00 -2.83
C ARG A 148 10.24 -5.32 -1.49
N TRP A 149 9.35 -4.34 -1.45
CA TRP A 149 8.96 -3.70 -0.21
C TRP A 149 7.53 -4.05 0.17
N VAL A 150 7.34 -4.63 1.34
CA VAL A 150 6.01 -4.86 1.94
C VAL A 150 5.79 -3.86 3.06
N THR A 151 4.72 -3.07 2.98
CA THR A 151 4.34 -2.13 4.05
C THR A 151 2.94 -2.43 4.59
N TYR A 152 2.80 -2.55 5.91
CA TYR A 152 1.51 -2.74 6.58
C TYR A 152 1.10 -1.47 7.32
N GLY A 153 -0.17 -1.08 7.23
CA GLY A 153 -0.64 0.10 7.96
C GLY A 153 -2.13 0.35 7.85
N SER A 154 -2.53 1.49 8.40
CA SER A 154 -3.91 1.95 8.50
C SER A 154 -4.42 2.66 7.24
N SER A 155 -5.54 3.37 7.38
CA SER A 155 -6.02 4.37 6.43
C SER A 155 -4.98 5.41 6.02
N ILE A 156 -4.03 5.75 6.91
CA ILE A 156 -2.95 6.68 6.63
C ILE A 156 -1.95 6.08 5.63
N SER A 157 -1.77 4.74 5.64
CA SER A 157 -0.96 4.05 4.62
C SER A 157 -1.76 3.64 3.38
N HIS A 158 -3.08 3.59 3.48
CA HIS A 158 -3.98 3.45 2.33
C HIS A 158 -4.02 4.75 1.49
N CYS A 159 -3.94 5.90 2.17
CA CYS A 159 -3.86 7.24 1.58
C CYS A 159 -5.05 7.62 0.68
N ARG A 160 -6.30 7.40 1.11
CA ARG A 160 -7.48 7.72 0.29
C ARG A 160 -7.45 9.15 -0.29
N SER A 161 -6.95 10.12 0.47
CA SER A 161 -6.83 11.54 0.08
C SER A 161 -5.54 11.90 -0.70
N ALA A 162 -4.77 10.91 -1.16
CA ALA A 162 -3.65 11.16 -2.07
C ALA A 162 -4.14 11.75 -3.40
N ASN A 163 -3.30 12.56 -4.06
CA ASN A 163 -3.66 13.26 -5.30
C ASN A 163 -4.00 12.30 -6.45
N SER A 164 -3.29 11.17 -6.54
CA SER A 164 -3.51 10.09 -7.50
C SER A 164 -2.82 8.80 -7.00
N PRO A 165 -3.05 7.62 -7.62
CA PRO A 165 -2.57 6.33 -7.11
C PRO A 165 -1.09 6.22 -6.77
N SER A 166 -0.23 6.82 -7.60
CA SER A 166 1.22 6.78 -7.37
C SER A 166 1.64 7.77 -6.28
N TYR A 167 0.81 8.75 -5.91
CA TYR A 167 1.13 9.79 -4.91
C TYR A 167 0.65 9.46 -3.49
N THR A 168 0.37 8.18 -3.22
CA THR A 168 0.31 7.68 -1.83
C THR A 168 1.71 7.76 -1.20
N TRP A 169 1.83 7.93 0.12
CA TRP A 169 3.16 8.00 0.74
C TRP A 169 4.01 6.75 0.45
N PRO A 170 3.45 5.51 0.45
CA PRO A 170 4.21 4.34 0.03
C PRO A 170 4.56 4.37 -1.45
N GLY A 171 3.66 4.86 -2.32
CA GLY A 171 3.94 5.00 -3.74
C GLY A 171 5.14 5.91 -4.02
N ILE A 172 5.19 7.07 -3.34
CA ILE A 172 6.28 8.05 -3.47
C ILE A 172 7.62 7.42 -3.04
N VAL A 173 7.66 6.81 -1.84
CA VAL A 173 8.86 6.14 -1.33
C VAL A 173 9.32 5.02 -2.27
N ALA A 174 8.37 4.22 -2.79
CA ALA A 174 8.68 3.12 -3.68
C ALA A 174 9.34 3.59 -4.98
N ARG A 175 8.86 4.70 -5.58
CA ARG A 175 9.53 5.27 -6.75
C ARG A 175 10.89 5.86 -6.40
N ALA A 176 10.99 6.61 -5.31
CA ALA A 176 12.25 7.25 -4.90
C ALA A 176 13.38 6.24 -4.62
N LYS A 177 13.03 5.04 -4.14
CA LYS A 177 13.99 3.96 -3.82
C LYS A 177 13.97 2.80 -4.82
N ASN A 178 13.23 2.94 -5.92
CA ASN A 178 13.10 1.93 -6.96
C ASN A 178 12.63 0.55 -6.42
N PHE A 179 11.57 0.52 -5.61
CA PHE A 179 10.99 -0.70 -5.04
C PHE A 179 9.81 -1.28 -5.82
N ASN A 180 9.70 -2.60 -5.76
CA ASN A 180 8.46 -3.33 -6.05
C ASN A 180 7.56 -3.31 -4.80
N LEU A 181 6.64 -2.34 -4.73
CA LEU A 181 5.75 -2.15 -3.58
C LEU A 181 4.63 -3.19 -3.51
N THR A 182 4.40 -3.76 -2.32
CA THR A 182 3.13 -4.34 -1.88
C THR A 182 2.60 -3.51 -0.71
N SER A 183 1.54 -2.72 -0.96
CA SER A 183 0.92 -1.89 0.07
C SER A 183 -0.21 -2.64 0.77
N LEU A 184 -0.01 -3.00 2.03
CA LEU A 184 -1.02 -3.56 2.92
C LEU A 184 -1.59 -2.46 3.85
N GLY A 185 -1.81 -1.25 3.30
CA GLY A 185 -2.53 -0.18 3.99
C GLY A 185 -4.03 -0.39 3.92
N PHE A 186 -4.70 -0.67 5.03
CA PHE A 186 -6.15 -0.95 5.04
C PHE A 186 -6.92 0.14 5.78
N GLY A 187 -7.97 0.66 5.13
CA GLY A 187 -8.74 1.78 5.65
C GLY A 187 -9.47 1.40 6.94
N GLY A 188 -9.13 2.04 8.06
CA GLY A 188 -9.72 1.72 9.36
C GLY A 188 -9.30 0.36 9.92
N GLN A 189 -8.31 -0.30 9.34
CA GLN A 189 -7.90 -1.66 9.65
C GLN A 189 -6.38 -1.71 9.78
N CYS A 190 -5.88 -1.90 10.99
CA CYS A 190 -4.46 -2.17 11.27
C CYS A 190 -4.34 -2.50 12.76
N HIS A 191 -4.75 -3.70 13.14
CA HIS A 191 -4.98 -4.08 14.54
C HIS A 191 -3.92 -5.06 15.08
N ALA A 192 -2.77 -5.18 14.39
CA ALA A 192 -1.81 -6.26 14.60
C ALA A 192 -2.43 -7.64 14.30
N ASP A 193 -3.15 -7.70 13.18
CA ASP A 193 -3.93 -8.85 12.73
C ASP A 193 -3.01 -10.06 12.45
N PRO A 194 -3.16 -11.21 13.13
CA PRO A 194 -2.28 -12.36 12.96
C PRO A 194 -2.21 -12.89 11.53
N MET A 195 -3.34 -12.87 10.81
CA MET A 195 -3.38 -13.32 9.42
C MET A 195 -2.64 -12.37 8.46
N ILE A 196 -2.57 -11.07 8.78
CA ILE A 196 -1.71 -10.14 8.02
C ILE A 196 -0.24 -10.38 8.34
N ALA A 197 0.12 -10.64 9.60
CA ALA A 197 1.49 -10.99 9.96
C ALA A 197 1.96 -12.27 9.25
N ARG A 198 1.11 -13.30 9.17
CA ARG A 198 1.37 -14.53 8.41
C ARG A 198 1.45 -14.28 6.90
N LEU A 199 0.60 -13.41 6.37
CA LEU A 199 0.68 -13.01 4.97
C LEU A 199 2.03 -12.35 4.64
N ILE A 200 2.54 -11.48 5.52
CA ILE A 200 3.86 -10.86 5.34
C ILE A 200 4.97 -11.91 5.47
N ARG A 201 4.89 -12.79 6.47
CA ARG A 201 5.82 -13.92 6.68
C ARG A 201 6.00 -14.78 5.42
N ASP A 202 4.90 -15.14 4.79
CA ASP A 202 4.90 -16.11 3.67
C ASP A 202 5.23 -15.45 2.31
N ARG A 203 5.31 -14.12 2.26
CA ARG A 203 5.60 -13.38 1.03
C ARG A 203 7.06 -12.94 0.96
N PRO A 204 7.74 -13.07 -0.19
CA PRO A 204 9.07 -12.52 -0.36
C PRO A 204 9.11 -11.00 -0.15
N ALA A 205 10.08 -10.54 0.63
CA ALA A 205 10.31 -9.13 0.92
C ALA A 205 11.81 -8.91 1.15
N ASP A 206 12.34 -7.89 0.49
CA ASP A 206 13.72 -7.40 0.68
C ASP A 206 13.73 -6.24 1.70
N PHE A 207 12.58 -5.59 1.90
CA PHE A 207 12.34 -4.60 2.95
C PHE A 207 10.93 -4.71 3.51
N ILE A 208 10.78 -4.57 4.83
CA ILE A 208 9.47 -4.59 5.49
C ILE A 208 9.30 -3.31 6.32
N SER A 209 8.12 -2.71 6.26
CA SER A 209 7.73 -1.70 7.22
C SER A 209 6.32 -1.93 7.75
N ALA A 210 6.05 -1.49 8.98
CA ALA A 210 4.69 -1.47 9.51
C ALA A 210 4.43 -0.17 10.28
N LYS A 211 3.21 0.36 10.18
CA LYS A 211 2.74 1.52 10.96
C LYS A 211 1.43 1.19 11.68
N ILE A 212 1.56 0.81 12.94
CA ILE A 212 0.47 0.23 13.76
C ILE A 212 0.12 1.18 14.91
N GLY A 213 -1.14 1.17 15.35
CA GLY A 213 -1.58 1.78 16.61
C GLY A 213 -2.81 2.65 16.46
N ILE A 214 -2.89 3.52 15.45
CA ILE A 214 -4.01 4.49 15.34
C ILE A 214 -5.39 3.84 15.23
N ASN A 215 -5.52 2.69 14.53
CA ASN A 215 -6.78 1.95 14.46
C ASN A 215 -7.07 1.17 15.75
N VAL A 216 -6.03 0.68 16.43
CA VAL A 216 -6.18 0.09 17.78
C VAL A 216 -6.70 1.15 18.75
N TYR A 217 -6.19 2.39 18.68
CA TYR A 217 -6.70 3.50 19.48
C TYR A 217 -8.17 3.77 19.15
N GLY A 218 -8.48 3.98 17.86
CA GLY A 218 -9.83 4.37 17.42
C GLY A 218 -10.90 3.32 17.72
N ALA A 219 -10.58 2.04 17.57
CA ALA A 219 -11.52 0.94 17.83
C ALA A 219 -11.46 0.41 19.27
N SER A 220 -10.49 0.85 20.08
CA SER A 220 -10.17 0.23 21.38
C SER A 220 -10.01 -1.30 21.30
N SER A 221 -9.48 -1.79 20.17
CA SER A 221 -9.47 -3.22 19.84
C SER A 221 -8.48 -4.04 20.68
N LEU A 222 -7.51 -3.37 21.31
CA LEU A 222 -6.56 -3.96 22.25
C LEU A 222 -6.46 -3.03 23.47
N THR A 223 -6.23 -3.63 24.63
CA THR A 223 -5.98 -2.92 25.89
C THR A 223 -4.48 -2.76 26.12
N ILE A 224 -4.08 -1.96 27.11
CA ILE A 224 -2.67 -1.87 27.51
C ILE A 224 -2.04 -3.23 27.82
N ARG A 225 -2.85 -4.18 28.31
CA ARG A 225 -2.41 -5.55 28.58
C ARG A 225 -2.10 -6.34 27.31
N THR A 226 -2.88 -6.14 26.25
CA THR A 226 -2.81 -6.98 25.03
C THR A 226 -2.08 -6.32 23.88
N PHE A 227 -1.88 -5.00 23.91
CA PHE A 227 -1.24 -4.26 22.83
C PHE A 227 0.22 -4.67 22.59
N ARG A 228 1.11 -4.54 23.58
CA ARG A 228 2.52 -4.95 23.42
C ARG A 228 2.67 -6.42 23.06
N PRO A 229 1.95 -7.38 23.70
CA PRO A 229 1.99 -8.78 23.26
C PRO A 229 1.58 -8.98 21.79
N ALA A 230 0.58 -8.26 21.28
CA ALA A 230 0.17 -8.35 19.88
C ALA A 230 1.25 -7.82 18.92
N ILE A 231 1.93 -6.72 19.29
CA ILE A 231 3.06 -6.20 18.52
C ILE A 231 4.22 -7.21 18.52
N ILE A 232 4.56 -7.78 19.68
CA ILE A 232 5.60 -8.82 19.79
C ILE A 232 5.24 -10.04 18.93
N GLY A 233 4.00 -10.51 18.99
CA GLY A 233 3.52 -11.63 18.18
C GLY A 233 3.58 -11.33 16.67
N THR A 234 3.25 -10.10 16.27
CA THR A 234 3.39 -9.65 14.88
C THR A 234 4.85 -9.68 14.42
N ILE A 235 5.76 -9.14 15.22
CA ILE A 235 7.20 -9.14 14.90
C ILE A 235 7.73 -10.56 14.80
N ALA A 236 7.43 -11.41 15.80
CA ALA A 236 7.88 -12.80 15.83
C ALA A 236 7.38 -13.56 14.59
N THR A 237 6.10 -13.45 14.26
CA THR A 237 5.52 -14.10 13.09
C THR A 237 6.19 -13.67 11.79
N ILE A 238 6.48 -12.37 11.63
CA ILE A 238 7.20 -11.87 10.44
C ILE A 238 8.63 -12.42 10.41
N ARG A 239 9.32 -12.45 11.56
CA ARG A 239 10.69 -12.96 11.67
C ARG A 239 10.83 -14.45 11.40
N ASP A 240 9.78 -15.26 11.62
CA ASP A 240 9.78 -16.67 11.25
C ASP A 240 9.98 -16.89 9.74
N GLY A 241 9.54 -15.94 8.89
CA GLY A 241 9.73 -15.97 7.44
C GLY A 241 10.86 -15.06 6.94
N HIS A 242 11.20 -14.04 7.73
CA HIS A 242 12.15 -12.99 7.39
C HIS A 242 13.21 -12.77 8.49
N PRO A 243 14.09 -13.76 8.78
CA PRO A 243 15.00 -13.67 9.93
C PRO A 243 15.95 -12.48 9.88
N ASN A 244 16.36 -12.05 8.68
CA ASN A 244 17.37 -11.01 8.49
C ASN A 244 16.88 -9.79 7.68
N THR A 245 15.67 -9.82 7.12
CA THR A 245 15.16 -8.71 6.30
C THR A 245 15.06 -7.43 7.13
N PRO A 246 15.56 -6.28 6.66
CA PRO A 246 15.40 -5.02 7.36
C PRO A 246 13.90 -4.72 7.59
N PHE A 247 13.54 -4.51 8.86
CA PHE A 247 12.17 -4.31 9.29
C PHE A 247 12.04 -3.04 10.13
N VAL A 248 11.32 -2.05 9.59
CA VAL A 248 10.98 -0.81 10.29
C VAL A 248 9.59 -0.89 10.90
N LEU A 249 9.49 -0.72 12.22
CA LEU A 249 8.22 -0.52 12.90
C LEU A 249 8.07 0.97 13.29
N CYS A 250 7.17 1.65 12.59
CA CYS A 250 6.80 3.03 12.84
C CYS A 250 5.67 3.10 13.86
N SER A 251 5.80 3.94 14.88
CA SER A 251 4.69 4.24 15.78
C SER A 251 3.66 5.20 15.17
N PRO A 252 2.51 5.44 15.81
CA PRO A 252 1.52 6.40 15.32
C PRO A 252 2.12 7.79 15.12
N ILE A 253 1.67 8.49 14.07
CA ILE A 253 1.91 9.91 13.89
C ILE A 253 1.16 10.73 14.95
N TRP A 254 1.40 12.05 15.02
CA TRP A 254 0.61 12.93 15.89
C TRP A 254 -0.89 12.84 15.58
N GLY A 255 -1.74 12.84 16.61
CA GLY A 255 -3.18 12.58 16.47
C GLY A 255 -4.12 13.46 17.29
N HIS A 256 -3.90 14.78 17.35
CA HIS A 256 -4.78 15.75 18.03
C HIS A 256 -5.15 15.32 19.46
N HIS A 257 -6.44 15.26 19.81
CA HIS A 257 -6.92 14.86 21.14
C HIS A 257 -6.39 13.49 21.59
N ARG A 258 -6.04 12.60 20.65
CA ARG A 258 -5.55 11.24 20.93
C ARG A 258 -4.15 11.22 21.54
N GLU A 259 -3.43 12.34 21.52
CA GLU A 259 -2.16 12.47 22.23
C GLU A 259 -2.34 12.42 23.74
N THR A 260 -3.44 12.99 24.26
CA THR A 260 -3.63 13.21 25.70
C THR A 260 -4.88 12.53 26.26
N GLU A 261 -5.89 12.29 25.43
CA GLU A 261 -7.10 11.59 25.83
C GLU A 261 -6.93 10.08 25.73
N LYS A 262 -7.32 9.36 26.78
CA LYS A 262 -7.35 7.90 26.76
C LYS A 262 -8.59 7.43 26.03
N ASN A 263 -8.42 6.43 25.17
CA ASN A 263 -9.56 5.69 24.62
C ASN A 263 -10.22 4.79 25.70
N SER A 264 -11.29 4.09 25.33
CA SER A 264 -12.01 3.17 26.23
C SER A 264 -11.16 1.99 26.73
N ALA A 265 -10.05 1.70 26.04
CA ALA A 265 -9.06 0.69 26.42
C ALA A 265 -7.94 1.25 27.33
N GLY A 266 -8.01 2.53 27.71
CA GLY A 266 -7.12 3.17 28.68
C GLY A 266 -5.79 3.67 28.14
N MET A 267 -5.64 3.82 26.82
CA MET A 267 -4.39 4.23 26.16
C MET A 267 -4.56 5.52 25.36
N THR A 268 -3.50 6.34 25.37
CA THR A 268 -3.24 7.45 24.44
C THR A 268 -2.35 6.98 23.28
N LEU A 269 -2.15 7.82 22.26
CA LEU A 269 -1.10 7.57 21.26
C LEU A 269 0.30 7.62 21.87
N ILE A 270 0.54 8.45 22.88
CA ILE A 270 1.83 8.50 23.59
C ILE A 270 2.13 7.13 24.22
N ASP A 271 1.15 6.54 24.92
CA ASP A 271 1.29 5.19 25.49
C ASP A 271 1.62 4.17 24.39
N MET A 272 0.91 4.21 23.26
CA MET A 272 1.17 3.29 22.16
C MET A 272 2.57 3.43 21.54
N ARG A 273 3.12 4.66 21.44
CA ARG A 273 4.50 4.85 20.97
C ARG A 273 5.51 4.19 21.90
N VAL A 274 5.31 4.32 23.22
CA VAL A 274 6.14 3.67 24.24
C VAL A 274 6.07 2.15 24.10
N GLU A 275 4.87 1.59 24.03
CA GLU A 275 4.68 0.13 23.94
C GLU A 275 5.30 -0.48 22.67
N ILE A 276 5.22 0.23 21.53
CA ILE A 276 5.86 -0.18 20.28
C ILE A 276 7.39 -0.12 20.40
N LEU A 277 7.94 0.95 20.95
CA LEU A 277 9.38 1.10 21.16
C LEU A 277 9.91 -0.04 22.05
N GLU A 278 9.23 -0.34 23.16
CA GLU A 278 9.62 -1.41 24.07
C GLU A 278 9.51 -2.80 23.44
N ALA A 279 8.52 -3.03 22.55
CA ALA A 279 8.45 -4.26 21.76
C ALA A 279 9.66 -4.40 20.84
N VAL A 280 10.05 -3.35 20.10
CA VAL A 280 11.23 -3.39 19.21
C VAL A 280 12.52 -3.61 20.01
N LYS A 281 12.71 -2.89 21.12
CA LYS A 281 13.86 -3.07 22.02
C LYS A 281 13.98 -4.50 22.54
N ALA A 282 12.86 -5.18 22.78
CA ALA A 282 12.89 -6.57 23.23
C ALA A 282 13.56 -7.51 22.21
N PHE A 283 13.36 -7.29 20.91
CA PHE A 283 14.04 -8.06 19.86
C PHE A 283 15.50 -7.62 19.69
N GLN A 284 15.78 -6.32 19.72
CA GLN A 284 17.14 -5.78 19.64
C GLN A 284 18.03 -6.29 20.77
N ASN A 285 17.53 -6.31 22.01
CA ASN A 285 18.23 -6.85 23.18
C ASN A 285 18.52 -8.36 23.09
N ARG A 286 17.81 -9.07 22.20
CA ARG A 286 18.02 -10.49 21.90
C ARG A 286 18.88 -10.71 20.64
N GLY A 287 19.44 -9.64 20.08
CA GLY A 287 20.41 -9.71 18.99
C GLY A 287 19.84 -9.43 17.58
N ASP A 288 18.54 -9.13 17.43
CA ASP A 288 18.01 -8.71 16.13
C ASP A 288 18.49 -7.29 15.79
N LYS A 289 19.50 -7.21 14.92
CA LYS A 289 20.10 -5.94 14.47
C LYS A 289 19.34 -5.29 13.30
N ASN A 290 18.40 -6.01 12.69
CA ASN A 290 17.71 -5.61 11.48
C ASN A 290 16.27 -5.17 11.75
N ILE A 291 15.85 -5.08 13.02
CA ILE A 291 14.61 -4.43 13.41
C ILE A 291 14.89 -3.02 13.92
N HIS A 292 14.13 -2.05 13.41
CA HIS A 292 14.33 -0.63 13.68
C HIS A 292 13.02 0.01 14.11
N TYR A 293 13.09 0.80 15.17
CA TYR A 293 12.01 1.70 15.56
C TYR A 293 12.17 3.05 14.89
N VAL A 294 11.08 3.56 14.32
CA VAL A 294 10.95 4.94 13.85
C VAL A 294 9.80 5.60 14.61
N ASP A 295 10.09 6.73 15.25
CA ASP A 295 9.08 7.52 15.92
C ASP A 295 8.15 8.17 14.88
N GLY A 296 6.86 7.86 14.96
CA GLY A 296 5.85 8.43 14.06
C GLY A 296 5.80 9.96 14.08
N LEU A 297 6.22 10.61 15.17
CA LEU A 297 6.32 12.08 15.21
C LEU A 297 7.41 12.62 14.28
N LYS A 298 8.46 11.85 14.01
CA LYS A 298 9.46 12.21 13.00
C LYS A 298 8.89 12.19 11.59
N LEU A 299 7.85 11.38 11.34
CA LEU A 299 7.17 11.36 10.05
C LEU A 299 6.10 12.44 9.94
N PHE A 300 5.41 12.73 11.05
CA PHE A 300 4.35 13.73 11.09
C PHE A 300 4.01 14.15 12.53
N ASP A 301 4.43 15.36 12.89
CA ASP A 301 4.26 15.97 14.22
C ASP A 301 3.13 17.04 14.21
N GLU A 302 2.91 17.69 15.36
CA GLU A 302 1.90 18.74 15.55
C GLU A 302 2.10 19.96 14.63
N SER A 303 3.33 20.27 14.23
CA SER A 303 3.62 21.43 13.36
C SER A 303 3.03 21.26 11.95
N LEU A 304 2.66 20.03 11.59
CA LEU A 304 2.01 19.68 10.33
C LEU A 304 0.49 19.52 10.47
N SER A 305 -0.09 19.90 11.61
CA SER A 305 -1.53 19.77 11.88
C SER A 305 -2.42 20.44 10.83
N GLN A 306 -1.98 21.52 10.16
CA GLN A 306 -2.72 22.13 9.04
C GLN A 306 -2.95 21.18 7.85
N HIS A 307 -2.18 20.10 7.75
CA HIS A 307 -2.33 19.08 6.71
C HIS A 307 -3.28 17.95 7.11
N LEU A 308 -3.96 18.05 8.26
CA LEU A 308 -4.95 17.08 8.76
C LEU A 308 -6.37 17.69 8.73
N PRO A 309 -7.06 17.74 7.58
CA PRO A 309 -8.37 18.39 7.45
C PRO A 309 -9.46 17.80 8.35
N ASP A 310 -9.30 16.56 8.81
CA ASP A 310 -10.21 15.87 9.73
C ASP A 310 -9.55 15.54 11.09
N ASN A 311 -8.44 16.23 11.42
CA ASN A 311 -7.62 15.99 12.61
C ASN A 311 -7.01 14.58 12.70
N LEU A 312 -6.90 13.84 11.58
CA LEU A 312 -6.39 12.48 11.58
C LEU A 312 -5.62 12.08 10.31
N HIS A 313 -6.20 12.30 9.13
CA HIS A 313 -5.65 11.86 7.86
C HIS A 313 -4.89 13.00 7.18
N PRO A 314 -3.63 12.79 6.76
CA PRO A 314 -2.95 13.74 5.89
C PRO A 314 -3.75 14.00 4.62
N ASN A 315 -3.76 15.27 4.19
CA ASN A 315 -4.16 15.64 2.84
C ASN A 315 -3.05 15.26 1.84
N SER A 316 -3.28 15.55 0.55
CA SER A 316 -2.34 15.17 -0.51
C SER A 316 -0.93 15.73 -0.31
N GLU A 317 -0.79 16.94 0.27
CA GLU A 317 0.52 17.53 0.57
C GLU A 317 1.16 16.89 1.81
N GLY A 318 0.35 16.66 2.85
CA GLY A 318 0.82 15.95 4.05
C GLY A 318 1.37 14.55 3.75
N TYR A 319 0.81 13.83 2.77
CA TYR A 319 1.37 12.54 2.34
C TYR A 319 2.72 12.65 1.65
N LYS A 320 3.00 13.73 0.89
CA LYS A 320 4.32 13.97 0.30
C LYS A 320 5.35 14.25 1.39
N ILE A 321 5.02 15.16 2.32
CA ILE A 321 5.88 15.46 3.48
C ILE A 321 6.18 14.19 4.28
N MET A 322 5.17 13.35 4.52
CA MET A 322 5.34 12.08 5.22
C MET A 322 6.25 11.11 4.46
N ALA A 323 6.16 11.06 3.13
CA ALA A 323 7.04 10.24 2.31
C ALA A 323 8.49 10.72 2.37
N ASP A 324 8.72 12.04 2.25
CA ASP A 324 10.05 12.63 2.32
C ASP A 324 10.70 12.42 3.70
N ARG A 325 9.93 12.62 4.77
CA ARG A 325 10.40 12.35 6.14
C ARG A 325 10.64 10.85 6.37
N PHE A 326 9.86 9.95 5.77
CA PHE A 326 10.13 8.52 5.82
C PHE A 326 11.44 8.18 5.11
N LEU A 327 11.68 8.74 3.92
CA LEU A 327 12.93 8.54 3.18
C LEU A 327 14.14 8.97 4.02
N HIS A 328 14.07 10.18 4.59
CA HIS A 328 15.12 10.72 5.45
C HIS A 328 15.36 9.85 6.69
N GLU A 329 14.31 9.56 7.47
CA GLU A 329 14.48 8.81 8.73
C GLU A 329 14.96 7.38 8.51
N VAL A 330 14.45 6.69 7.49
CA VAL A 330 14.76 5.26 7.25
C VAL A 330 16.09 5.08 6.53
N PHE A 331 16.33 5.83 5.46
CA PHE A 331 17.47 5.58 4.57
C PHE A 331 18.67 6.49 4.84
N GLU A 332 18.49 7.66 5.46
CA GLU A 332 19.59 8.58 5.76
C GLU A 332 19.97 8.52 7.24
N VAL A 333 19.01 8.67 8.16
CA VAL A 333 19.28 8.68 9.61
C VAL A 333 19.57 7.29 10.15
N LYS A 334 18.69 6.31 9.86
CA LYS A 334 18.91 4.90 10.25
C LYS A 334 19.89 4.19 9.33
N ASN A 335 20.18 4.76 8.15
CA ASN A 335 21.10 4.21 7.15
C ASN A 335 20.79 2.74 6.80
N ILE A 336 19.51 2.42 6.63
CA ILE A 336 19.08 1.06 6.28
C ILE A 336 19.42 0.79 4.81
N VAL A 337 20.19 -0.27 4.58
CA VAL A 337 20.56 -0.74 3.24
C VAL A 337 19.73 -1.99 2.93
N ILE A 338 19.25 -2.09 1.69
CA ILE A 338 18.38 -3.15 1.19
C ILE A 338 19.11 -3.97 0.15
#